data_AF-A0A821QBW6-F1
#
_entry.id   AF-A0A821QBW6-F1
#
_cell.length_a   1.000
_cell.length_b   1.000
_cell.length_c   1.000
_cell.angle_alpha   90.00
_cell.angle_beta   90.00
_cell.angle_gamma   90.00
#
_symmetry.space_group_name_H-M   'P 1'
#
loop_
_entity.id
_entity.type
_entity.pdbx_description
1 polymer ?
#
loop_
_entity_poly.entity_id
_entity_poly.type
_entity_poly.pdbx_seq_one_letter_code
_entity_poly.pdbx_strand_id
1 'polypeptide(L)'
;VLLVQVKSQICHGVAQYAKCSPNTGCGCLHIPGAINVGICSYEFLVECSELVKCDHNNLCYEPDHRCFHHPRCQSSPVCYPVPTYNRQLCPPITMTNITTTAPVPTTTTTRAQQLGNIPANATWAQNAVTIAGGNGYGGATNQLSVPHGLFVDDDQTVVIAEWANHRIVQWKKSDTTNGQVVAGGKDAGNGLHQLDRPTDVLIDKETNSLTICDYGNRRVVRWSRRSGTTQGEILIDNIQCYGLAMDEQRYLYVSDWEKDEVRRYQLGEKNSTLVAGGNGKGDELNQLNWPKYLFVDRQQTVYVSDYNNHRVMKWNKGANEGIVIIGGQGQGNALTQLYYPNDLVIDTLGTLYVADSWNHRVMRCTQGDKQKQGAVIVGGNGQGAGANQFNFPFGLSFDRHGNLYVADRDNNRVQRFSIE
;
A
#
# COMPACT_ATOMS: atom_id res chain seq x y z
N VAL A 1 -39.58 4.93 -27.53
CA VAL A 1 -38.74 3.74 -27.81
C VAL A 1 -38.53 3.02 -26.48
N LEU A 2 -39.16 1.86 -26.34
CA LEU A 2 -39.01 0.92 -25.21
C LEU A 2 -37.54 0.49 -25.09
N LEU A 3 -36.99 0.44 -23.88
CA LEU A 3 -35.80 -0.35 -23.57
C LEU A 3 -36.11 -1.26 -22.38
N VAL A 4 -36.26 -2.54 -22.71
CA VAL A 4 -36.49 -3.67 -21.82
C VAL A 4 -35.13 -4.19 -21.36
N GLN A 5 -35.00 -4.44 -20.05
CA GLN A 5 -33.91 -5.18 -19.42
C GLN A 5 -33.85 -6.64 -19.91
N VAL A 6 -32.64 -7.19 -20.09
CA VAL A 6 -32.35 -8.57 -19.67
C VAL A 6 -30.91 -8.71 -19.12
N LYS A 7 -30.85 -8.89 -17.79
CA LYS A 7 -30.01 -9.75 -16.94
C LYS A 7 -28.71 -10.36 -17.51
N SER A 8 -27.60 -10.07 -16.83
CA SER A 8 -26.50 -11.03 -16.62
C SER A 8 -26.75 -11.81 -15.33
N GLN A 9 -27.07 -13.09 -15.45
CA GLN A 9 -27.07 -14.03 -14.33
C GLN A 9 -25.65 -14.54 -14.06
N ILE A 10 -25.32 -14.57 -12.77
CA ILE A 10 -24.19 -15.28 -12.18
C ILE A 10 -24.50 -16.78 -12.20
N CYS A 11 -23.55 -17.61 -12.65
CA CYS A 11 -23.41 -18.98 -12.17
C CYS A 11 -21.96 -19.24 -11.77
N HIS A 12 -21.77 -19.51 -10.49
CA HIS A 12 -20.62 -20.16 -9.87
C HIS A 12 -20.44 -21.58 -10.41
N GLY A 13 -19.22 -22.09 -10.47
CA GLY A 13 -19.01 -23.53 -10.60
C GLY A 13 -17.60 -23.97 -10.97
N VAL A 14 -16.82 -24.32 -9.94
CA VAL A 14 -15.93 -25.50 -9.84
C VAL A 14 -14.94 -25.74 -11.01
N ALA A 15 -13.67 -25.51 -10.73
CA ALA A 15 -12.56 -26.01 -11.52
C ALA A 15 -12.58 -27.56 -11.56
N GLN A 16 -12.89 -28.11 -12.73
CA GLN A 16 -12.57 -29.48 -13.10
C GLN A 16 -11.53 -29.48 -14.23
N TYR A 17 -10.50 -30.29 -14.04
CA TYR A 17 -9.43 -30.59 -14.97
C TYR A 17 -9.94 -30.86 -16.40
N ALA A 18 -9.47 -30.10 -17.38
CA ALA A 18 -9.63 -30.41 -18.80
C ALA A 18 -8.28 -30.78 -19.43
N LYS A 19 -8.22 -32.02 -19.90
CA LYS A 19 -7.13 -32.64 -20.68
C LYS A 19 -6.82 -31.81 -21.93
N CYS A 20 -5.54 -31.53 -22.17
CA CYS A 20 -5.06 -31.08 -23.49
C CYS A 20 -5.05 -32.25 -24.48
N SER A 21 -5.70 -32.07 -25.63
CA SER A 21 -5.56 -32.95 -26.80
C SER A 21 -4.47 -32.37 -27.72
N PRO A 22 -3.45 -33.14 -28.13
CA PRO A 22 -2.38 -32.65 -28.98
C PRO A 22 -2.77 -32.86 -30.44
N ASN A 23 -3.29 -31.84 -31.12
CA ASN A 23 -3.31 -31.73 -32.59
C ASN A 23 -3.99 -30.41 -33.01
N THR A 24 -3.21 -29.33 -33.10
CA THR A 24 -3.45 -28.19 -34.00
C THR A 24 -2.16 -27.38 -34.06
N GLY A 25 -1.39 -27.54 -35.14
CA GLY A 25 -0.17 -26.78 -35.39
C GLY A 25 -0.50 -25.36 -35.85
N CYS A 26 0.16 -24.37 -35.25
CA CYS A 26 0.13 -22.98 -35.69
C CYS A 26 1.07 -22.79 -36.90
N GLY A 27 0.56 -22.29 -38.02
CA GLY A 27 1.38 -21.91 -39.18
C GLY A 27 1.84 -20.45 -39.08
N CYS A 28 3.15 -20.21 -39.24
CA CYS A 28 3.72 -18.88 -39.39
C CYS A 28 3.59 -18.42 -40.85
N LEU A 29 3.00 -17.25 -41.08
CA LEU A 29 2.92 -16.60 -42.38
C LEU A 29 4.21 -15.79 -42.63
N HIS A 30 4.95 -16.13 -43.69
CA HIS A 30 6.12 -15.39 -44.15
C HIS A 30 5.70 -14.46 -45.31
N ILE A 31 5.89 -13.14 -45.17
CA ILE A 31 5.69 -12.16 -46.24
C ILE A 31 7.06 -11.55 -46.58
N PRO A 32 7.57 -11.66 -47.82
CA PRO A 32 8.79 -10.98 -48.23
C PRO A 32 8.50 -9.58 -48.77
N GLY A 33 9.23 -8.58 -48.25
CA GLY A 33 9.44 -7.28 -48.91
C GLY A 33 8.73 -6.08 -48.28
N ALA A 34 9.41 -5.38 -47.36
CA ALA A 34 9.28 -3.93 -47.18
C ALA A 34 10.55 -3.36 -46.51
N ILE A 35 10.91 -2.15 -46.95
CA ILE A 35 12.19 -1.46 -46.82
C ILE A 35 12.36 -0.81 -45.42
N ASN A 36 13.61 -0.75 -44.96
CA ASN A 36 14.12 -0.16 -43.71
C ASN A 36 13.53 1.20 -43.31
N VAL A 37 13.11 1.34 -42.04
CA VAL A 37 13.43 2.48 -41.15
C VAL A 37 13.51 1.94 -39.72
N GLY A 38 14.66 2.14 -39.05
CA GLY A 38 14.95 1.57 -37.73
C GLY A 38 14.39 2.37 -36.55
N ILE A 39 14.44 1.76 -35.36
CA ILE A 39 15.16 2.19 -34.15
C ILE A 39 14.99 1.10 -33.07
N CYS A 40 16.09 0.76 -32.42
CA CYS A 40 16.27 -0.33 -31.44
C CYS A 40 15.52 -0.12 -30.11
N SER A 41 15.13 -1.23 -29.47
CA SER A 41 15.08 -1.30 -28.01
C SER A 41 15.23 -2.74 -27.49
N TYR A 42 16.42 -3.00 -26.92
CA TYR A 42 16.78 -3.90 -25.83
C TYR A 42 16.20 -5.34 -25.79
N GLU A 43 17.03 -6.29 -26.21
CA GLU A 43 16.95 -7.71 -25.81
C GLU A 43 17.31 -7.87 -24.32
N PHE A 44 16.45 -8.57 -23.57
CA PHE A 44 16.88 -9.31 -22.39
C PHE A 44 17.22 -10.73 -22.83
N LEU A 45 18.52 -11.06 -22.73
CA LEU A 45 19.03 -12.42 -22.68
C LEU A 45 18.34 -13.16 -21.52
N VAL A 46 17.54 -14.17 -21.86
CA VAL A 46 17.23 -15.26 -20.92
C VAL A 46 18.06 -16.45 -21.38
N GLU A 47 19.15 -16.71 -20.67
CA GLU A 47 19.80 -18.01 -20.65
C GLU A 47 18.80 -19.03 -20.10
N CYS A 48 18.18 -19.81 -20.98
CA CYS A 48 17.60 -21.10 -20.61
C CYS A 48 18.64 -22.17 -20.92
N SER A 49 19.59 -22.38 -20.00
CA SER A 49 20.31 -23.64 -19.93
C SER A 49 19.34 -24.73 -19.44
N GLU A 50 19.25 -25.79 -20.24
CA GLU A 50 18.74 -27.13 -19.90
C GLU A 50 17.24 -27.31 -19.59
N LEU A 51 16.42 -27.48 -20.62
CA LEU A 51 15.21 -28.33 -20.53
C LEU A 51 14.94 -29.04 -21.87
N VAL A 52 15.66 -30.14 -22.11
CA VAL A 52 15.26 -31.15 -23.12
C VAL A 52 14.12 -31.97 -22.51
N LYS A 53 12.92 -31.91 -23.09
CA LYS A 53 11.84 -32.87 -22.78
C LYS A 53 11.84 -33.98 -23.82
N CYS A 54 12.13 -35.21 -23.40
CA CYS A 54 11.94 -36.41 -24.20
C CYS A 54 10.50 -36.94 -24.00
N ASP A 55 9.85 -37.37 -25.08
CA ASP A 55 8.66 -38.23 -24.99
C ASP A 55 9.07 -39.73 -24.90
N HIS A 56 8.09 -40.61 -24.69
CA HIS A 56 8.33 -42.04 -24.46
C HIS A 56 8.81 -42.81 -25.71
N ASN A 57 9.05 -42.12 -26.83
CA ASN A 57 9.56 -42.69 -28.08
C ASN A 57 10.91 -42.10 -28.53
N ASN A 58 11.61 -41.32 -27.68
CA ASN A 58 12.95 -40.78 -27.96
C ASN A 58 13.06 -39.92 -29.25
N LEU A 59 12.14 -38.95 -29.44
CA LEU A 59 12.26 -37.94 -30.51
C LEU A 59 12.50 -36.53 -29.94
N CYS A 60 13.48 -35.81 -30.48
CA CYS A 60 13.81 -34.41 -30.16
C CYS A 60 13.24 -33.47 -31.24
N TYR A 61 12.71 -32.31 -30.85
CA TYR A 61 12.23 -31.28 -31.79
C TYR A 61 12.82 -29.91 -31.46
N GLU A 62 13.37 -29.24 -32.46
CA GLU A 62 13.67 -27.80 -32.47
C GLU A 62 12.96 -27.11 -33.66
N PRO A 63 12.72 -25.79 -33.62
CA PRO A 63 11.81 -25.11 -34.55
C PRO A 63 12.33 -24.91 -35.98
N ASP A 64 13.61 -25.18 -36.26
CA ASP A 64 14.28 -24.68 -37.47
C ASP A 64 14.74 -25.80 -38.43
N HIS A 65 13.81 -26.64 -38.90
CA HIS A 65 13.87 -27.48 -40.11
C HIS A 65 15.26 -27.83 -40.72
N ARG A 66 16.20 -28.31 -39.91
CA ARG A 66 17.50 -28.83 -40.36
C ARG A 66 17.81 -30.15 -39.66
N CYS A 67 17.89 -31.24 -40.42
CA CYS A 67 18.34 -32.53 -39.91
C CYS A 67 19.87 -32.52 -39.77
N PHE A 68 20.39 -32.73 -38.56
CA PHE A 68 21.79 -33.06 -38.33
C PHE A 68 21.95 -34.49 -37.81
N HIS A 69 23.03 -35.15 -38.22
CA HIS A 69 23.38 -36.49 -37.76
C HIS A 69 23.82 -36.44 -36.29
N HIS A 70 23.00 -36.99 -35.38
CA HIS A 70 23.43 -37.24 -34.00
C HIS A 70 24.13 -38.61 -33.92
N PRO A 71 25.30 -38.77 -33.26
CA PRO A 71 26.08 -40.03 -33.27
C PRO A 71 25.42 -41.23 -32.55
N ARG A 72 24.16 -41.13 -32.14
CA ARG A 72 23.42 -42.21 -31.43
C ARG A 72 22.16 -42.70 -32.14
N CYS A 73 21.87 -42.26 -33.36
CA CYS A 73 20.75 -42.77 -34.14
C CYS A 73 21.24 -43.74 -35.23
N GLN A 74 21.15 -45.05 -34.98
CA GLN A 74 21.35 -46.07 -36.01
C GLN A 74 20.01 -46.39 -36.70
N SER A 75 19.79 -45.81 -37.88
CA SER A 75 18.98 -46.29 -39.03
C SER A 75 18.33 -45.13 -39.81
N SER A 76 18.30 -45.26 -41.14
CA SER A 76 17.97 -44.22 -42.13
C SER A 76 16.56 -43.61 -42.03
N PRO A 77 16.34 -42.34 -42.46
CA PRO A 77 15.00 -41.76 -42.52
C PRO A 77 14.26 -42.20 -43.79
N VAL A 78 13.00 -42.63 -43.63
CA VAL A 78 12.03 -42.79 -44.74
C VAL A 78 11.16 -41.53 -44.78
N CYS A 79 11.14 -40.84 -45.91
CA CYS A 79 10.25 -39.69 -46.16
C CYS A 79 8.95 -40.16 -46.83
N TYR A 80 7.79 -39.69 -46.36
CA TYR A 80 6.50 -39.86 -47.04
C TYR A 80 5.94 -38.50 -47.49
N PRO A 81 5.34 -38.40 -48.69
CA PRO A 81 4.73 -37.16 -49.18
C PRO A 81 3.32 -36.92 -48.59
N VAL A 82 2.97 -35.64 -48.39
CA VAL A 82 1.67 -35.18 -47.87
C VAL A 82 0.64 -35.08 -49.02
N PRO A 83 -0.63 -35.51 -48.85
CA PRO A 83 -1.66 -35.34 -49.87
C PRO A 83 -2.28 -33.93 -49.86
N THR A 84 -2.52 -33.39 -51.06
CA THR A 84 -3.12 -32.07 -51.33
C THR A 84 -4.61 -32.03 -51.01
N TYR A 85 -5.08 -30.99 -50.30
CA TYR A 85 -6.50 -30.65 -50.20
C TYR A 85 -6.79 -29.20 -50.62
N ASN A 86 -7.91 -29.05 -51.32
CA ASN A 86 -8.38 -27.89 -52.09
C ASN A 86 -8.55 -26.60 -51.27
N ARG A 87 -8.17 -25.47 -51.87
CA ARG A 87 -8.44 -24.11 -51.39
C ARG A 87 -9.90 -23.72 -51.68
N GLN A 88 -10.62 -23.28 -50.65
CA GLN A 88 -11.83 -22.47 -50.81
C GLN A 88 -11.60 -21.12 -50.11
N LEU A 89 -11.78 -20.04 -50.86
CA LEU A 89 -11.52 -18.66 -50.46
C LEU A 89 -12.71 -18.09 -49.67
N CYS A 90 -12.46 -17.51 -48.49
CA CYS A 90 -13.41 -16.64 -47.79
C CYS A 90 -13.11 -15.15 -48.10
N PRO A 91 -14.13 -14.27 -48.14
CA PRO A 91 -13.97 -12.85 -48.51
C PRO A 91 -13.29 -12.02 -47.39
N PRO A 92 -12.67 -10.87 -47.73
CA PRO A 92 -11.81 -10.13 -46.82
C PRO A 92 -12.61 -9.37 -45.76
N ILE A 93 -12.22 -9.52 -44.49
CA ILE A 93 -12.66 -8.68 -43.38
C ILE A 93 -11.66 -7.52 -43.25
N THR A 94 -12.14 -6.29 -43.40
CA THR A 94 -11.37 -5.07 -43.15
C THR A 94 -11.10 -4.91 -41.66
N MET A 95 -9.82 -4.95 -41.24
CA MET A 95 -9.41 -4.68 -39.87
C MET A 95 -9.24 -3.17 -39.64
N THR A 96 -10.12 -2.59 -38.82
CA THR A 96 -9.86 -1.33 -38.12
C THR A 96 -8.95 -1.61 -36.92
N ASN A 97 -7.79 -0.96 -36.87
CA ASN A 97 -6.86 -1.02 -35.75
C ASN A 97 -7.51 -0.49 -34.47
N ILE A 98 -7.79 -1.38 -33.52
CA ILE A 98 -8.09 -1.02 -32.13
C ILE A 98 -6.87 -1.44 -31.32
N THR A 99 -5.92 -0.52 -31.14
CA THR A 99 -4.90 -0.62 -30.10
C THR A 99 -5.53 -0.23 -28.78
N THR A 100 -6.13 -1.20 -28.09
CA THR A 100 -6.47 -1.07 -26.67
C THR A 100 -5.67 -2.09 -25.88
N THR A 101 -4.43 -1.75 -25.55
CA THR A 101 -3.83 -2.31 -24.33
C THR A 101 -4.51 -1.62 -23.16
N ALA A 102 -5.61 -2.19 -22.69
CA ALA A 102 -6.14 -1.83 -21.39
C ALA A 102 -5.09 -2.22 -20.34
N PRO A 103 -4.61 -1.29 -19.49
CA PRO A 103 -3.75 -1.67 -18.39
C PRO A 103 -4.53 -2.63 -17.48
N VAL A 104 -3.92 -3.77 -17.14
CA VAL A 104 -4.40 -4.61 -16.04
C VAL A 104 -4.39 -3.73 -14.79
N PRO A 105 -5.51 -3.54 -14.07
CA PRO A 105 -5.52 -2.74 -12.86
C PRO A 105 -4.70 -3.48 -11.80
N THR A 106 -3.46 -3.04 -11.60
CA THR A 106 -2.64 -3.40 -10.45
C THR A 106 -3.20 -2.68 -9.23
N THR A 107 -3.90 -3.40 -8.36
CA THR A 107 -4.47 -2.83 -7.14
C THR A 107 -3.40 -2.68 -6.08
N THR A 108 -2.56 -1.65 -6.19
CA THR A 108 -1.71 -1.22 -5.09
C THR A 108 -2.61 -0.60 -4.04
N THR A 109 -3.03 -1.37 -3.03
CA THR A 109 -3.92 -0.87 -2.00
C THR A 109 -3.21 0.20 -1.16
N THR A 110 -3.35 1.46 -1.54
CA THR A 110 -2.91 2.61 -0.74
C THR A 110 -3.86 2.80 0.45
N ARG A 111 -3.41 3.48 1.52
CA ARG A 111 -4.29 3.89 2.63
C ARG A 111 -5.53 4.65 2.11
N ALA A 112 -5.39 5.38 0.99
CA ALA A 112 -6.46 6.09 0.30
C ALA A 112 -7.45 5.19 -0.46
N GLN A 113 -7.02 4.00 -0.91
CA GLN A 113 -7.88 3.06 -1.64
C GLN A 113 -8.74 2.18 -0.74
N GLN A 114 -8.35 1.97 0.53
CA GLN A 114 -9.13 1.11 1.45
C GLN A 114 -10.36 1.79 2.04
N LEU A 115 -10.35 3.11 2.03
CA LEU A 115 -11.46 3.91 2.54
C LEU A 115 -12.57 3.98 1.48
N GLY A 116 -13.59 3.13 1.65
CA GLY A 116 -14.87 3.32 0.97
C GLY A 116 -15.48 4.70 1.30
N ASN A 117 -16.54 5.09 0.60
CA ASN A 117 -17.23 6.35 0.88
C ASN A 117 -17.83 6.29 2.30
N ILE A 118 -17.19 6.91 3.29
CA ILE A 118 -17.77 7.12 4.61
C ILE A 118 -18.80 8.24 4.49
N PRO A 119 -20.09 8.02 4.82
CA PRO A 119 -21.09 9.08 4.75
C PRO A 119 -20.68 10.30 5.59
N ALA A 120 -20.92 11.51 5.08
CA ALA A 120 -20.54 12.73 5.79
C ALA A 120 -21.18 12.86 7.19
N ASN A 121 -22.37 12.25 7.38
CA ASN A 121 -23.11 12.20 8.63
C ASN A 121 -22.86 10.92 9.45
N ALA A 122 -21.90 10.08 9.06
CA ALA A 122 -21.60 8.84 9.76
C ALA A 122 -21.31 9.09 11.25
N THR A 123 -21.78 8.18 12.10
CA THR A 123 -21.44 8.14 13.52
C THR A 123 -20.76 6.81 13.81
N TRP A 124 -20.02 6.77 14.92
CA TRP A 124 -19.38 5.56 15.39
C TRP A 124 -19.90 5.23 16.78
N ALA A 125 -20.09 3.95 17.03
CA ALA A 125 -20.47 3.45 18.34
C ALA A 125 -19.44 3.90 19.37
N GLN A 126 -19.88 4.57 20.43
CA GLN A 126 -18.96 5.17 21.42
C GLN A 126 -18.28 4.11 22.30
N ASN A 127 -18.80 2.87 22.33
CA ASN A 127 -18.19 1.74 23.00
C ASN A 127 -17.26 0.99 22.04
N ALA A 128 -15.96 1.24 22.17
CA ALA A 128 -14.96 0.54 21.39
C ALA A 128 -14.71 -0.90 21.87
N VAL A 129 -14.22 -1.74 20.96
CA VAL A 129 -13.68 -3.06 21.28
C VAL A 129 -12.16 -2.98 21.22
N THR A 130 -11.46 -3.47 22.26
CA THR A 130 -10.00 -3.65 22.20
C THR A 130 -9.68 -4.84 21.31
N ILE A 131 -8.94 -4.60 20.22
CA ILE A 131 -8.62 -5.63 19.21
C ILE A 131 -7.15 -6.09 19.26
N ALA A 132 -6.30 -5.35 19.97
CA ALA A 132 -4.90 -5.68 20.20
C ALA A 132 -4.41 -5.01 21.49
N GLY A 133 -3.56 -5.70 22.25
CA GLY A 133 -3.04 -5.22 23.53
C GLY A 133 -4.09 -5.18 24.64
N GLY A 134 -4.00 -4.18 25.52
CA GLY A 134 -4.90 -4.04 26.68
C GLY A 134 -4.56 -4.93 27.88
N ASN A 135 -3.48 -5.71 27.81
CA ASN A 135 -2.99 -6.58 28.89
C ASN A 135 -1.77 -5.97 29.61
N GLY A 136 -1.74 -4.64 29.72
CA GLY A 136 -0.64 -3.88 30.29
C GLY A 136 0.52 -3.63 29.31
N TYR A 137 1.48 -2.84 29.79
CA TYR A 137 2.73 -2.51 29.08
C TYR A 137 3.69 -3.70 29.13
N GLY A 138 4.24 -4.11 27.98
CA GLY A 138 5.26 -5.15 27.92
C GLY A 138 5.47 -5.76 26.54
N GLY A 139 6.29 -6.81 26.48
CA GLY A 139 6.71 -7.48 25.24
C GLY A 139 6.03 -8.81 24.95
N ALA A 140 5.10 -9.27 25.81
CA ALA A 140 4.40 -10.54 25.60
C ALA A 140 3.52 -10.49 24.32
N THR A 141 3.12 -11.66 23.82
CA THR A 141 2.32 -11.77 22.58
C THR A 141 0.95 -11.12 22.69
N ASN A 142 0.38 -11.07 23.89
CA ASN A 142 -0.92 -10.42 24.15
C ASN A 142 -0.78 -8.95 24.62
N GLN A 143 0.43 -8.40 24.64
CA GLN A 143 0.73 -7.04 25.09
C GLN A 143 1.14 -6.15 23.93
N LEU A 144 0.95 -4.84 24.11
CA LEU A 144 1.55 -3.80 23.27
C LEU A 144 2.37 -2.88 24.16
N SER A 145 3.34 -2.19 23.57
CA SER A 145 4.17 -1.21 24.25
C SER A 145 4.34 0.01 23.36
N VAL A 146 3.61 1.09 23.69
CA VAL A 146 3.60 2.35 22.94
C VAL A 146 3.28 2.13 21.43
N PRO A 147 2.08 1.64 21.09
CA PRO A 147 1.68 1.48 19.69
C PRO A 147 1.59 2.86 19.01
N HIS A 148 2.30 3.00 17.87
CA HIS A 148 2.30 4.21 17.05
C HIS A 148 1.44 4.00 15.79
N GLY A 149 2.03 4.10 14.59
CA GLY A 149 1.36 3.93 13.32
C GLY A 149 0.78 2.52 13.19
N LEU A 150 -0.39 2.46 12.57
CA LEU A 150 -1.08 1.21 12.31
C LEU A 150 -1.71 1.22 10.91
N PHE A 151 -1.80 0.03 10.34
CA PHE A 151 -2.45 -0.23 9.06
C PHE A 151 -3.42 -1.40 9.22
N VAL A 152 -4.60 -1.30 8.61
CA VAL A 152 -5.63 -2.34 8.64
C VAL A 152 -5.88 -2.83 7.22
N ASP A 153 -5.64 -4.12 6.94
CA ASP A 153 -5.92 -4.68 5.62
C ASP A 153 -7.41 -5.06 5.43
N ASP A 154 -7.78 -5.50 4.23
CA ASP A 154 -9.18 -5.82 3.87
C ASP A 154 -9.71 -7.05 4.62
N ASP A 155 -8.81 -7.88 5.14
CA ASP A 155 -9.11 -9.04 5.99
C ASP A 155 -9.22 -8.64 7.47
N GLN A 156 -9.15 -7.34 7.76
CA GLN A 156 -9.12 -6.73 9.09
C GLN A 156 -7.93 -7.23 9.92
N THR A 157 -6.82 -7.58 9.26
CA THR A 157 -5.54 -7.78 9.92
C THR A 157 -4.96 -6.41 10.25
N VAL A 158 -4.58 -6.22 11.51
CA VAL A 158 -4.00 -4.98 12.00
C VAL A 158 -2.49 -5.17 12.15
N VAL A 159 -1.72 -4.34 11.46
CA VAL A 159 -0.26 -4.28 11.58
C VAL A 159 0.10 -3.00 12.30
N ILE A 160 0.91 -3.10 13.35
CA ILE A 160 1.17 -2.03 14.31
C ILE A 160 2.68 -1.86 14.46
N ALA A 161 3.16 -0.62 14.36
CA ALA A 161 4.50 -0.26 14.77
C ALA A 161 4.55 -0.09 16.29
N GLU A 162 5.27 -0.99 16.98
CA GLU A 162 5.51 -0.89 18.42
C GLU A 162 6.84 -0.19 18.68
N TRP A 163 6.74 1.04 19.16
CA TRP A 163 7.90 1.90 19.33
C TRP A 163 8.82 1.43 20.45
N ALA A 164 8.27 1.07 21.61
CA ALA A 164 9.07 0.70 22.77
C ALA A 164 9.63 -0.72 22.70
N ASN A 165 8.98 -1.61 21.93
CA ASN A 165 9.46 -2.98 21.72
C ASN A 165 10.29 -3.15 20.43
N HIS A 166 10.56 -2.06 19.70
CA HIS A 166 11.38 -2.05 18.49
C HIS A 166 10.96 -3.13 17.46
N ARG A 167 9.66 -3.23 17.22
CA ARG A 167 9.10 -4.32 16.39
C ARG A 167 7.83 -3.91 15.67
N ILE A 168 7.49 -4.68 14.65
CA ILE A 168 6.16 -4.65 14.02
C ILE A 168 5.41 -5.91 14.42
N VAL A 169 4.19 -5.74 14.93
CA VAL A 169 3.29 -6.85 15.26
C VAL A 169 2.07 -6.86 14.37
N GLN A 170 1.59 -8.07 14.10
CA GLN A 170 0.40 -8.34 13.32
C GLN A 170 -0.63 -9.05 14.21
N TRP A 171 -1.85 -8.52 14.23
CA TRP A 171 -3.01 -9.11 14.90
C TRP A 171 -4.07 -9.44 13.85
N LYS A 172 -4.52 -10.70 13.83
CA LYS A 172 -5.52 -11.16 12.86
C LYS A 172 -6.90 -11.08 13.48
N LYS A 173 -7.93 -10.79 12.67
CA LYS A 173 -9.33 -10.84 13.13
C LYS A 173 -9.70 -12.18 13.78
N SER A 174 -9.10 -13.28 13.31
CA SER A 174 -9.32 -14.62 13.85
C SER A 174 -8.64 -14.90 15.19
N ASP A 175 -7.65 -14.09 15.58
CA ASP A 175 -6.93 -14.20 16.85
C ASP A 175 -6.68 -12.81 17.43
N THR A 176 -7.63 -12.37 18.25
CA THR A 176 -7.53 -11.11 19.01
C THR A 176 -6.92 -11.32 20.38
N THR A 177 -6.29 -12.47 20.65
CA THR A 177 -5.65 -12.75 21.95
C THR A 177 -4.16 -12.50 21.86
N ASN A 178 -3.53 -12.89 20.75
CA ASN A 178 -2.09 -12.81 20.57
C ASN A 178 -1.70 -12.17 19.23
N GLY A 179 -0.79 -11.21 19.32
CA GLY A 179 -0.04 -10.67 18.20
C GLY A 179 1.12 -11.56 17.79
N GLN A 180 1.45 -11.50 16.51
CA GLN A 180 2.62 -12.16 15.93
C GLN A 180 3.65 -11.10 15.53
N VAL A 181 4.89 -11.24 15.96
CA VAL A 181 5.98 -10.37 15.50
C VAL A 181 6.29 -10.70 14.03
N VAL A 182 6.21 -9.70 13.17
CA VAL A 182 6.42 -9.85 11.71
C VAL A 182 7.66 -9.12 11.20
N ALA A 183 8.24 -8.22 12.00
CA ALA A 183 9.55 -7.61 11.77
C ALA A 183 10.17 -7.14 13.09
N GLY A 184 11.50 -7.21 13.22
CA GLY A 184 12.23 -6.82 14.44
C GLY A 184 11.97 -7.73 15.64
N GLY A 185 11.98 -7.17 16.86
CA GLY A 185 11.50 -7.81 18.09
C GLY A 185 12.47 -8.74 18.84
N LYS A 186 13.76 -8.73 18.50
CA LYS A 186 14.80 -9.41 19.30
C LYS A 186 15.47 -8.45 20.27
N ASP A 187 15.98 -7.33 19.76
CA ASP A 187 16.56 -6.21 20.51
C ASP A 187 16.54 -4.95 19.63
N ALA A 188 16.62 -3.77 20.26
CA ALA A 188 16.90 -2.53 19.53
C ALA A 188 18.28 -2.61 18.87
N GLY A 189 18.38 -2.13 17.63
CA GLY A 189 19.67 -2.04 16.95
C GLY A 189 19.54 -1.67 15.49
N ASN A 190 20.69 -1.50 14.84
CA ASN A 190 20.79 -1.04 13.45
C ASN A 190 21.06 -2.17 12.44
N GLY A 191 21.18 -3.42 12.91
CA GLY A 191 21.30 -4.58 12.03
C GLY A 191 20.10 -4.71 11.09
N LEU A 192 20.27 -5.41 9.96
CA LEU A 192 19.18 -5.61 9.00
C LEU A 192 18.04 -6.47 9.57
N HIS A 193 18.29 -7.24 10.62
CA HIS A 193 17.30 -8.03 11.35
C HIS A 193 16.72 -7.30 12.58
N GLN A 194 17.07 -6.04 12.79
CA GLN A 194 16.66 -5.22 13.92
C GLN A 194 15.94 -3.95 13.44
N LEU A 195 15.11 -3.42 14.32
CA LEU A 195 14.53 -2.08 14.21
C LEU A 195 14.94 -1.30 15.46
N ASP A 196 14.83 0.02 15.39
CA ASP A 196 14.89 0.91 16.54
C ASP A 196 13.73 1.91 16.48
N ARG A 197 12.77 1.75 17.40
CA ARG A 197 11.68 2.70 17.61
C ARG A 197 10.87 2.99 16.33
N PRO A 198 10.35 1.96 15.64
CA PRO A 198 9.58 2.19 14.42
C PRO A 198 8.35 3.04 14.72
N THR A 199 8.04 3.98 13.84
CA THR A 199 6.93 4.93 14.02
C THR A 199 5.73 4.61 13.13
N ASP A 200 5.98 4.12 11.92
CA ASP A 200 4.90 3.87 10.96
C ASP A 200 5.19 2.66 10.07
N VAL A 201 4.13 2.05 9.54
CA VAL A 201 4.18 0.84 8.73
C VAL A 201 3.08 0.81 7.67
N LEU A 202 3.46 0.48 6.44
CA LEU A 202 2.56 0.24 5.32
C LEU A 202 2.66 -1.21 4.86
N ILE A 203 1.54 -1.76 4.39
CA ILE A 203 1.51 -3.07 3.71
C ILE A 203 1.50 -2.85 2.20
N ASP A 204 2.49 -3.42 1.53
CA ASP A 204 2.52 -3.55 0.07
C ASP A 204 2.06 -4.96 -0.31
N LYS A 205 0.79 -5.08 -0.73
CA LYS A 205 0.18 -6.35 -1.11
C LYS A 205 0.79 -6.94 -2.39
N GLU A 206 1.28 -6.09 -3.30
CA GLU A 206 1.81 -6.55 -4.59
C GLU A 206 3.13 -7.29 -4.40
N THR A 207 4.01 -6.77 -3.55
CA THR A 207 5.30 -7.42 -3.23
C THR A 207 5.21 -8.39 -2.07
N ASN A 208 4.07 -8.39 -1.35
CA ASN A 208 3.87 -9.05 -0.06
C ASN A 208 4.96 -8.64 0.96
N SER A 209 5.12 -7.34 1.16
CA SER A 209 6.12 -6.77 2.08
C SER A 209 5.55 -5.66 2.95
N LEU A 210 6.23 -5.39 4.05
CA LEU A 210 6.04 -4.20 4.87
C LEU A 210 7.01 -3.11 4.41
N THR A 211 6.56 -1.86 4.41
CA THR A 211 7.45 -0.68 4.35
C THR A 211 7.38 -0.02 5.72
N ILE A 212 8.52 0.09 6.40
CA ILE A 212 8.60 0.46 7.81
C ILE A 212 9.47 1.69 7.94
N CYS A 213 8.98 2.70 8.65
CA CYS A 213 9.80 3.81 9.09
C CYS A 213 10.52 3.40 10.37
N ASP A 214 11.83 3.23 10.25
CA ASP A 214 12.73 2.81 11.33
C ASP A 214 13.41 4.05 11.92
N TYR A 215 12.60 4.89 12.59
CA TYR A 215 12.94 6.24 13.05
C TYR A 215 14.28 6.30 13.79
N GLY A 216 14.51 5.40 14.74
CA GLY A 216 15.73 5.40 15.57
C GLY A 216 17.00 5.12 14.78
N ASN A 217 16.88 4.37 13.67
CA ASN A 217 17.98 4.08 12.75
C ASN A 217 18.04 5.04 11.55
N ARG A 218 17.18 6.07 11.49
CA ARG A 218 17.14 7.08 10.43
C ARG A 218 17.08 6.48 9.02
N ARG A 219 16.19 5.50 8.84
CA ARG A 219 16.01 4.79 7.56
C ARG A 219 14.57 4.33 7.35
N VAL A 220 14.23 4.08 6.09
CA VAL A 220 13.02 3.34 5.72
C VAL A 220 13.44 1.97 5.19
N VAL A 221 12.82 0.91 5.73
CA VAL A 221 13.14 -0.47 5.36
C VAL A 221 11.95 -1.19 4.73
N ARG A 222 12.23 -2.05 3.77
CA ARG A 222 11.29 -3.05 3.25
C ARG A 222 11.51 -4.37 3.97
N TRP A 223 10.45 -5.00 4.45
CA TRP A 223 10.51 -6.32 5.08
C TRP A 223 9.59 -7.29 4.37
N SER A 224 10.13 -8.33 3.73
CA SER A 224 9.30 -9.35 3.06
C SER A 224 8.49 -10.14 4.09
N ARG A 225 7.20 -10.35 3.81
CA ARG A 225 6.29 -11.18 4.64
C ARG A 225 6.29 -12.66 4.20
N ARG A 226 7.16 -13.03 3.25
CA ARG A 226 7.33 -14.42 2.81
C ARG A 226 8.05 -15.22 3.89
N SER A 227 7.69 -16.49 4.03
CA SER A 227 8.30 -17.39 5.01
C SER A 227 9.83 -17.43 4.88
N GLY A 228 10.52 -17.47 6.02
CA GLY A 228 11.98 -17.51 6.08
C GLY A 228 12.69 -16.15 5.97
N THR A 229 11.95 -15.05 5.73
CA THR A 229 12.54 -13.70 5.76
C THR A 229 12.87 -13.31 7.21
N THR A 230 14.14 -13.00 7.49
CA THR A 230 14.62 -12.63 8.85
C THR A 230 15.25 -11.24 8.92
N GLN A 231 15.37 -10.55 7.79
CA GLN A 231 15.99 -9.24 7.69
C GLN A 231 15.26 -8.35 6.67
N GLY A 232 15.30 -7.04 6.92
CA GLY A 232 14.84 -6.01 6.00
C GLY A 232 15.90 -5.57 5.01
N GLU A 233 15.44 -4.87 3.97
CA GLU A 233 16.21 -4.19 2.95
C GLU A 233 16.07 -2.68 3.15
N ILE A 234 17.18 -1.94 3.13
CA ILE A 234 17.14 -0.48 3.27
C ILE A 234 16.66 0.12 1.94
N LEU A 235 15.52 0.83 1.97
CA LEU A 235 15.01 1.57 0.82
C LEU A 235 15.55 2.99 0.76
N ILE A 236 15.60 3.65 1.93
CA ILE A 236 16.04 5.04 2.09
C ILE A 236 16.91 5.10 3.33
N ASP A 237 18.09 5.70 3.23
CA ASP A 237 18.99 5.97 4.33
C ASP A 237 19.06 7.48 4.66
N ASN A 238 19.61 7.80 5.82
CA ASN A 238 19.83 9.17 6.30
C ASN A 238 18.59 10.07 6.24
N ILE A 239 17.44 9.52 6.66
CA ILE A 239 16.18 10.23 6.79
C ILE A 239 15.61 9.98 8.18
N GLN A 240 15.31 11.05 8.93
CA GLN A 240 14.61 10.91 10.20
C GLN A 240 13.10 10.79 9.94
N CYS A 241 12.73 9.68 9.30
CA CYS A 241 11.36 9.41 8.88
C CYS A 241 10.41 9.41 10.08
N TYR A 242 9.16 9.82 9.91
CA TYR A 242 8.14 9.63 10.94
C TYR A 242 6.88 8.93 10.40
N GLY A 243 6.29 9.47 9.34
CA GLY A 243 5.11 8.95 8.66
C GLY A 243 5.42 8.51 7.23
N LEU A 244 4.65 7.55 6.74
CA LEU A 244 4.77 6.98 5.41
C LEU A 244 3.42 7.05 4.68
N ALA A 245 3.45 7.33 3.39
CA ALA A 245 2.34 7.06 2.48
C ALA A 245 2.84 6.53 1.14
N MET A 246 2.03 5.75 0.45
CA MET A 246 2.32 5.26 -0.91
C MET A 246 1.17 5.66 -1.82
N ASP A 247 1.46 6.18 -3.01
CA ASP A 247 0.43 6.44 -4.03
C ASP A 247 0.24 5.26 -4.99
N GLU A 248 -0.76 5.39 -5.88
CA GLU A 248 -1.12 4.34 -6.86
C GLU A 248 -0.05 4.16 -7.95
N GLN A 249 0.86 5.11 -8.11
CA GLN A 249 2.01 5.03 -9.00
C GLN A 249 3.26 4.47 -8.30
N ARG A 250 3.12 3.97 -7.07
CA ARG A 250 4.18 3.42 -6.23
C ARG A 250 5.28 4.42 -5.88
N TYR A 251 4.95 5.71 -5.79
CA TYR A 251 5.81 6.67 -5.11
C TYR A 251 5.62 6.56 -3.59
N LEU A 252 6.74 6.46 -2.88
CA LEU A 252 6.79 6.49 -1.43
C LEU A 252 6.99 7.93 -0.96
N TYR A 253 6.12 8.39 -0.07
CA TYR A 253 6.17 9.70 0.56
C TYR A 253 6.57 9.51 2.01
N VAL A 254 7.54 10.30 2.46
CA VAL A 254 8.13 10.20 3.80
C VAL A 254 8.23 11.59 4.38
N SER A 255 7.70 11.79 5.58
CA SER A 255 7.95 13.00 6.37
C SER A 255 9.32 12.87 7.04
N ASP A 256 10.17 13.86 6.82
CA ASP A 256 11.47 13.98 7.49
C ASP A 256 11.32 14.96 8.66
N TRP A 257 11.30 14.40 9.87
CA TRP A 257 11.09 15.15 11.10
C TRP A 257 12.23 16.14 11.38
N GLU A 258 13.46 15.80 10.98
CA GLU A 258 14.65 16.63 11.26
C GLU A 258 14.73 17.83 10.32
N LYS A 259 14.26 17.66 9.07
CA LYS A 259 14.37 18.69 8.03
C LYS A 259 13.08 19.48 7.80
N ASP A 260 12.05 19.21 8.59
CA ASP A 260 10.75 19.89 8.49
C ASP A 260 10.18 19.86 7.05
N GLU A 261 10.21 18.68 6.44
CA GLU A 261 9.81 18.50 5.04
C GLU A 261 9.14 17.15 4.78
N VAL A 262 8.47 17.04 3.63
CA VAL A 262 8.01 15.75 3.08
C VAL A 262 8.67 15.53 1.73
N ARG A 263 9.26 14.33 1.57
CA ARG A 263 9.92 13.91 0.34
C ARG A 263 9.17 12.78 -0.33
N ARG A 264 9.14 12.80 -1.65
CA ARG A 264 8.62 11.75 -2.51
C ARG A 264 9.77 11.01 -3.19
N TYR A 265 9.74 9.69 -3.15
CA TYR A 265 10.73 8.78 -3.71
C TYR A 265 10.06 7.85 -4.72
N GLN A 266 10.67 7.68 -5.88
CA GLN A 266 10.31 6.56 -6.73
C GLN A 266 10.94 5.31 -6.13
N LEU A 267 10.15 4.25 -5.99
CA LEU A 267 10.60 3.04 -5.34
C LEU A 267 11.79 2.42 -6.12
N GLY A 268 12.91 2.19 -5.44
CA GLY A 268 14.15 1.69 -6.05
C GLY A 268 15.09 2.80 -6.56
N GLU A 269 14.68 4.06 -6.52
CA GLU A 269 15.53 5.21 -6.83
C GLU A 269 16.00 5.91 -5.56
N LYS A 270 17.22 6.45 -5.58
CA LYS A 270 17.78 7.22 -4.46
C LYS A 270 17.35 8.69 -4.47
N ASN A 271 16.97 9.20 -5.65
CA ASN A 271 16.60 10.60 -5.80
C ASN A 271 15.21 10.85 -5.23
N SER A 272 15.05 11.99 -4.57
CA SER A 272 13.77 12.44 -4.01
C SER A 272 13.35 13.78 -4.57
N THR A 273 12.06 14.03 -4.56
CA THR A 273 11.45 15.34 -4.82
C THR A 273 10.90 15.90 -3.51
N LEU A 274 11.19 17.16 -3.20
CA LEU A 274 10.50 17.90 -2.13
C LEU A 274 9.04 18.15 -2.54
N VAL A 275 8.09 17.82 -1.67
CA VAL A 275 6.64 17.96 -1.99
C VAL A 275 5.85 18.76 -0.93
N ALA A 276 6.42 19.00 0.24
CA ALA A 276 5.88 19.92 1.25
C ALA A 276 6.99 20.41 2.20
N GLY A 277 6.89 21.64 2.71
CA GLY A 277 7.89 22.21 3.61
C GLY A 277 9.23 22.52 2.92
N GLY A 278 10.33 22.27 3.62
CA GLY A 278 11.69 22.45 3.08
C GLY A 278 12.22 23.89 3.07
N ASN A 279 11.47 24.84 3.62
CA ASN A 279 11.87 26.24 3.79
C ASN A 279 12.27 26.56 5.24
N GLY A 280 12.80 25.56 5.94
CA GLY A 280 13.13 25.62 7.36
C GLY A 280 11.93 25.46 8.28
N LYS A 281 12.25 25.31 9.57
CA LYS A 281 11.28 25.21 10.67
C LYS A 281 10.51 26.53 10.83
N GLY A 282 9.19 26.48 10.77
CA GLY A 282 8.33 27.66 11.01
C GLY A 282 6.86 27.39 10.75
N ASP A 283 6.03 28.44 10.81
CA ASP A 283 4.57 28.39 10.69
C ASP A 283 4.02 29.12 9.45
N GLU A 284 4.90 29.62 8.57
CA GLU A 284 4.49 30.12 7.26
C GLU A 284 3.86 29.01 6.40
N LEU A 285 3.15 29.36 5.33
CA LEU A 285 2.43 28.39 4.49
C LEU A 285 3.35 27.46 3.69
N ASN A 286 4.61 27.84 3.48
CA ASN A 286 5.64 27.02 2.84
C ASN A 286 6.58 26.32 3.85
N GLN A 287 6.27 26.39 5.16
CA GLN A 287 7.08 25.82 6.24
C GLN A 287 6.30 24.75 7.01
N LEU A 288 7.03 23.82 7.60
CA LEU A 288 6.53 22.82 8.55
C LEU A 288 7.34 22.94 9.85
N ASN A 289 6.83 22.31 10.90
CA ASN A 289 7.47 22.26 12.20
C ASN A 289 7.19 20.91 12.87
N TRP A 290 8.19 20.03 12.80
CA TRP A 290 8.13 18.63 13.25
C TRP A 290 6.99 17.84 12.58
N PRO A 291 6.93 17.79 11.23
CA PRO A 291 5.88 17.05 10.55
C PRO A 291 5.93 15.57 10.94
N LYS A 292 4.77 15.00 11.30
CA LYS A 292 4.68 13.61 11.76
C LYS A 292 4.08 12.68 10.71
N TYR A 293 2.77 12.52 10.69
CA TYR A 293 2.12 11.59 9.77
C TYR A 293 1.66 12.33 8.53
N LEU A 294 1.46 11.56 7.46
CA LEU A 294 1.00 12.09 6.20
C LEU A 294 0.05 11.13 5.49
N PHE A 295 -0.75 11.70 4.60
CA PHE A 295 -1.62 10.97 3.70
C PHE A 295 -1.48 11.55 2.29
N VAL A 296 -1.61 10.72 1.28
CA VAL A 296 -1.58 11.15 -0.12
C VAL A 296 -2.83 10.65 -0.83
N ASP A 297 -3.58 11.57 -1.43
CA ASP A 297 -4.78 11.22 -2.20
C ASP A 297 -4.44 10.86 -3.66
N ARG A 298 -5.47 10.44 -4.43
CA ARG A 298 -5.31 10.06 -5.84
C ARG A 298 -4.87 11.20 -6.76
N GLN A 299 -4.99 12.45 -6.33
CA GLN A 299 -4.52 13.62 -7.06
C GLN A 299 -3.06 13.97 -6.69
N GLN A 300 -2.42 13.12 -5.87
CA GLN A 300 -1.10 13.36 -5.29
C GLN A 300 -1.06 14.63 -4.43
N THR A 301 -2.19 14.98 -3.81
CA THR A 301 -2.22 15.99 -2.76
C THR A 301 -1.67 15.38 -1.48
N VAL A 302 -0.69 16.04 -0.87
CA VAL A 302 -0.03 15.60 0.37
C VAL A 302 -0.67 16.30 1.54
N TYR A 303 -1.23 15.54 2.49
CA TYR A 303 -1.78 16.02 3.75
C TYR A 303 -0.79 15.69 4.85
N VAL A 304 -0.48 16.64 5.73
CA VAL A 304 0.57 16.49 6.74
C VAL A 304 0.06 16.99 8.09
N SER A 305 0.31 16.22 9.15
CA SER A 305 0.18 16.73 10.52
C SER A 305 1.42 17.54 10.87
N ASP A 306 1.21 18.85 10.89
CA ASP A 306 2.22 19.83 11.26
C ASP A 306 2.20 19.98 12.79
N TYR A 307 2.76 18.95 13.44
CA TYR A 307 2.58 18.61 14.84
C TYR A 307 2.79 19.80 15.77
N ASN A 308 3.92 20.51 15.65
CA ASN A 308 4.28 21.56 16.58
C ASN A 308 3.58 22.89 16.29
N ASN A 309 3.06 23.08 15.08
CA ASN A 309 2.22 24.23 14.74
C ASN A 309 0.72 23.98 15.03
N HIS A 310 0.38 22.81 15.60
CA HIS A 310 -0.98 22.43 16.00
C HIS A 310 -1.99 22.58 14.85
N ARG A 311 -1.60 22.11 13.66
CA ARG A 311 -2.42 22.22 12.45
C ARG A 311 -2.28 21.01 11.55
N VAL A 312 -3.24 20.85 10.66
CA VAL A 312 -3.13 19.96 9.51
C VAL A 312 -3.10 20.80 8.25
N MET A 313 -2.15 20.52 7.37
CA MET A 313 -1.99 21.22 6.10
C MET A 313 -2.06 20.26 4.92
N LYS A 314 -2.41 20.80 3.74
CA LYS A 314 -2.29 20.09 2.47
C LYS A 314 -1.50 20.87 1.43
N TRP A 315 -0.78 20.15 0.57
CA TRP A 315 -0.13 20.65 -0.63
C TRP A 315 -0.69 19.93 -1.84
N ASN A 316 -1.25 20.68 -2.78
CA ASN A 316 -1.56 20.15 -4.09
C ASN A 316 -0.26 19.82 -4.83
N LYS A 317 -0.29 18.86 -5.76
CA LYS A 317 0.87 18.48 -6.56
C LYS A 317 1.54 19.70 -7.21
N GLY A 318 2.82 19.92 -6.91
CA GLY A 318 3.62 21.02 -7.47
C GLY A 318 3.37 22.39 -6.83
N ALA A 319 2.60 22.49 -5.75
CA ALA A 319 2.41 23.73 -5.02
C ALA A 319 3.66 24.11 -4.22
N ASN A 320 3.98 25.41 -4.18
CA ASN A 320 5.07 25.95 -3.35
C ASN A 320 4.65 26.25 -1.90
N GLU A 321 3.34 26.39 -1.68
CA GLU A 321 2.73 26.72 -0.39
C GLU A 321 1.58 25.76 -0.10
N GLY A 322 1.36 25.51 1.19
CA GLY A 322 0.31 24.67 1.72
C GLY A 322 -0.95 25.43 2.05
N ILE A 323 -2.01 24.68 2.31
CA ILE A 323 -3.32 25.19 2.72
C ILE A 323 -3.63 24.57 4.08
N VAL A 324 -3.81 25.41 5.10
CA VAL A 324 -4.28 24.96 6.42
C VAL A 324 -5.71 24.43 6.28
N ILE A 325 -5.93 23.18 6.70
CA ILE A 325 -7.25 22.53 6.69
C ILE A 325 -8.00 22.81 8.00
N ILE A 326 -7.30 22.64 9.13
CA ILE A 326 -7.83 22.84 10.49
C ILE A 326 -6.67 23.17 11.44
N GLY A 327 -6.93 23.90 12.52
CA GLY A 327 -5.92 24.37 13.47
C GLY A 327 -5.15 25.59 12.99
N GLY A 328 -3.96 25.81 13.57
CA GLY A 328 -3.06 26.92 13.20
C GLY A 328 -3.39 28.26 13.89
N GLN A 329 -4.29 28.25 14.88
CA GLN A 329 -4.63 29.41 15.72
C GLN A 329 -4.06 29.21 17.15
N GLY A 330 -2.90 28.56 17.25
CA GLY A 330 -2.33 28.07 18.50
C GLY A 330 -2.99 26.79 19.02
N GLN A 331 -2.38 26.20 20.05
CA GLN A 331 -2.91 25.03 20.74
C GLN A 331 -4.23 25.35 21.47
N GLY A 332 -5.17 24.42 21.45
CA GLY A 332 -6.41 24.52 22.21
C GLY A 332 -7.36 23.36 21.92
N ASN A 333 -8.52 23.36 22.59
CA ASN A 333 -9.51 22.30 22.49
C ASN A 333 -10.83 22.74 21.82
N ALA A 334 -10.90 23.98 21.32
CA ALA A 334 -12.01 24.43 20.49
C ALA A 334 -12.16 23.54 19.24
N LEU A 335 -13.33 23.54 18.61
CA LEU A 335 -13.57 22.74 17.40
C LEU A 335 -12.80 23.23 16.16
N THR A 336 -12.17 24.40 16.24
CA THR A 336 -11.29 24.96 15.20
C THR A 336 -9.81 24.82 15.55
N GLN A 337 -9.48 24.35 16.76
CA GLN A 337 -8.12 24.19 17.27
C GLN A 337 -7.76 22.72 17.40
N LEU A 338 -6.47 22.45 17.30
CA LEU A 338 -5.86 21.17 17.60
C LEU A 338 -4.82 21.36 18.69
N TYR A 339 -4.41 20.27 19.32
CA TYR A 339 -3.28 20.23 20.23
C TYR A 339 -2.40 19.02 19.90
N TYR A 340 -1.28 19.33 19.23
CA TYR A 340 -0.26 18.35 18.83
C TYR A 340 -0.85 17.15 18.07
N PRO A 341 -1.44 17.37 16.89
CA PRO A 341 -2.07 16.31 16.12
C PRO A 341 -1.04 15.28 15.64
N ASN A 342 -1.34 13.99 15.74
CA ASN A 342 -0.47 12.91 15.25
C ASN A 342 -0.95 12.36 13.90
N ASP A 343 -1.65 11.23 13.85
CA ASP A 343 -2.04 10.62 12.57
C ASP A 343 -3.25 11.32 11.93
N LEU A 344 -3.34 11.20 10.62
CA LEU A 344 -4.45 11.68 9.83
C LEU A 344 -4.75 10.73 8.67
N VAL A 345 -6.04 10.66 8.31
CA VAL A 345 -6.52 9.90 7.16
C VAL A 345 -7.61 10.69 6.47
N ILE A 346 -7.65 10.59 5.14
CA ILE A 346 -8.66 11.25 4.31
C ILE A 346 -9.52 10.17 3.66
N ASP A 347 -10.85 10.31 3.74
CA ASP A 347 -11.74 9.42 2.99
C ASP A 347 -11.87 9.82 1.51
N THR A 348 -12.56 9.00 0.75
CA THR A 348 -12.80 9.22 -0.68
C THR A 348 -13.68 10.43 -1.01
N LEU A 349 -14.35 11.01 -0.02
CA LEU A 349 -15.12 12.26 -0.15
C LEU A 349 -14.28 13.50 0.22
N GLY A 350 -13.01 13.33 0.62
CA GLY A 350 -12.14 14.41 1.05
C GLY A 350 -12.32 14.81 2.51
N THR A 351 -13.02 14.02 3.32
CA THR A 351 -13.17 14.26 4.76
C THR A 351 -11.88 13.90 5.48
N LEU A 352 -11.34 14.85 6.25
CA LEU A 352 -10.19 14.65 7.12
C LEU A 352 -10.64 14.04 8.46
N TYR A 353 -9.94 13.00 8.88
CA TYR A 353 -9.96 12.48 10.25
C TYR A 353 -8.57 12.66 10.85
N VAL A 354 -8.49 13.23 12.05
CA VAL A 354 -7.22 13.56 12.71
C VAL A 354 -7.22 13.12 14.17
N ALA A 355 -6.12 12.51 14.60
CA ALA A 355 -5.85 12.22 15.99
C ALA A 355 -5.37 13.50 16.68
N ASP A 356 -6.26 14.15 17.40
CA ASP A 356 -5.97 15.36 18.17
C ASP A 356 -5.45 14.94 19.57
N SER A 357 -4.19 14.51 19.57
CA SER A 357 -3.66 13.58 20.56
C SER A 357 -3.62 14.14 21.97
N TRP A 358 -3.25 15.41 22.15
CA TRP A 358 -3.20 16.02 23.48
C TRP A 358 -4.56 16.52 23.96
N ASN A 359 -5.57 16.53 23.09
CA ASN A 359 -6.97 16.67 23.49
C ASN A 359 -7.68 15.31 23.65
N HIS A 360 -6.95 14.19 23.55
CA HIS A 360 -7.46 12.84 23.79
C HIS A 360 -8.70 12.49 22.96
N ARG A 361 -8.73 12.91 21.70
CA ARG A 361 -9.90 12.79 20.82
C ARG A 361 -9.52 12.55 19.36
N VAL A 362 -10.47 12.03 18.59
CA VAL A 362 -10.39 11.99 17.12
C VAL A 362 -11.43 12.97 16.57
N MET A 363 -10.98 13.83 15.67
CA MET A 363 -11.84 14.82 15.02
C MET A 363 -12.05 14.50 13.55
N ARG A 364 -13.23 14.86 13.04
CA ARG A 364 -13.60 14.89 11.63
C ARG A 364 -13.68 16.34 11.15
N CYS A 365 -13.19 16.65 9.96
CA CYS A 365 -13.36 17.93 9.27
C CYS A 365 -13.73 17.69 7.81
N THR A 366 -14.83 18.27 7.32
CA THR A 366 -15.29 18.06 5.94
C THR A 366 -14.74 19.12 4.99
N GLN A 367 -14.47 18.73 3.74
CA GLN A 367 -14.05 19.66 2.71
C GLN A 367 -15.22 20.58 2.34
N GLY A 368 -15.14 21.86 2.67
CA GLY A 368 -16.20 22.85 2.41
C GLY A 368 -16.62 23.68 3.63
N ASP A 369 -16.21 23.27 4.83
CA ASP A 369 -16.36 24.09 6.03
C ASP A 369 -15.50 25.35 5.91
N LYS A 370 -16.12 26.46 5.47
CA LYS A 370 -15.46 27.78 5.38
C LYS A 370 -14.82 28.21 6.71
N GLN A 371 -15.36 27.71 7.81
CA GLN A 371 -14.91 28.00 9.17
C GLN A 371 -13.78 27.08 9.67
N LYS A 372 -13.38 26.07 8.88
CA LYS A 372 -12.38 25.05 9.30
C LYS A 372 -12.73 24.42 10.66
N GLN A 373 -14.02 24.24 10.91
CA GLN A 373 -14.54 23.69 12.15
C GLN A 373 -14.66 22.17 12.00
N GLY A 374 -14.11 21.43 12.96
CA GLY A 374 -14.27 19.98 13.03
C GLY A 374 -15.39 19.56 13.99
N ALA A 375 -15.61 18.26 14.08
CA ALA A 375 -16.48 17.61 15.05
C ALA A 375 -15.72 16.46 15.72
N VAL A 376 -15.89 16.29 17.04
CA VAL A 376 -15.37 15.11 17.74
C VAL A 376 -16.23 13.90 17.37
N ILE A 377 -15.59 12.82 16.92
CA ILE A 377 -16.31 11.59 16.52
C ILE A 377 -16.17 10.47 17.55
N VAL A 378 -15.01 10.37 18.21
CA VAL A 378 -14.72 9.46 19.32
C VAL A 378 -13.68 10.10 20.25
N GLY A 379 -13.66 9.70 21.51
CA GLY A 379 -12.82 10.32 22.54
C GLY A 379 -13.39 11.65 23.05
N GLY A 380 -12.52 12.48 23.63
CA GLY A 380 -12.90 13.80 24.16
C GLY A 380 -13.55 13.78 25.53
N ASN A 381 -13.70 12.61 26.16
CA ASN A 381 -14.26 12.45 27.51
C ASN A 381 -13.18 12.42 28.60
N GLY A 382 -12.10 13.18 28.38
CA GLY A 382 -10.93 13.23 29.24
C GLY A 382 -9.89 12.14 28.93
N GLN A 383 -8.69 12.36 29.47
CA GLN A 383 -7.61 11.38 29.45
C GLN A 383 -7.96 10.18 30.32
N GLY A 384 -7.86 8.97 29.80
CA GLY A 384 -8.11 7.76 30.58
C GLY A 384 -8.25 6.50 29.72
N ALA A 385 -8.57 5.39 30.38
CA ALA A 385 -8.76 4.08 29.76
C ALA A 385 -10.23 3.61 29.74
N GLY A 386 -11.15 4.41 30.27
CA GLY A 386 -12.58 4.13 30.30
C GLY A 386 -13.24 4.12 28.93
N ALA A 387 -14.56 3.87 28.90
CA ALA A 387 -15.35 3.90 27.68
C ALA A 387 -15.22 5.26 27.00
N ASN A 388 -14.88 5.26 25.71
CA ASN A 388 -14.69 6.45 24.90
C ASN A 388 -13.72 7.49 25.50
N GLN A 389 -12.71 7.02 26.25
CA GLN A 389 -11.56 7.78 26.69
C GLN A 389 -10.30 7.27 25.99
N PHE A 390 -9.39 8.20 25.72
CA PHE A 390 -8.08 7.89 25.17
C PHE A 390 -6.98 8.45 26.06
N ASN A 391 -5.78 7.88 25.93
CA ASN A 391 -4.56 8.40 26.50
C ASN A 391 -3.54 8.56 25.36
N PHE A 392 -3.49 9.78 24.81
CA PHE A 392 -2.72 10.14 23.61
C PHE A 392 -3.00 9.21 22.41
N PRO A 393 -4.14 9.33 21.72
CA PRO A 393 -4.38 8.57 20.49
C PRO A 393 -3.35 8.98 19.43
N PHE A 394 -2.71 8.00 18.78
CA PHE A 394 -1.66 8.24 17.79
C PHE A 394 -2.09 7.82 16.38
N GLY A 395 -1.95 6.54 16.04
CA GLY A 395 -2.27 6.00 14.72
C GLY A 395 -3.78 5.88 14.49
N LEU A 396 -4.22 6.19 13.27
CA LEU A 396 -5.59 6.04 12.79
C LEU A 396 -5.62 5.17 11.53
N SER A 397 -6.54 4.23 11.45
CA SER A 397 -6.84 3.54 10.20
C SER A 397 -8.32 3.21 10.12
N PHE A 398 -8.84 3.11 8.91
CA PHE A 398 -10.16 2.57 8.67
C PHE A 398 -10.05 1.21 7.98
N ASP A 399 -11.04 0.35 8.20
CA ASP A 399 -11.27 -0.80 7.33
C ASP A 399 -12.21 -0.44 6.17
N ARG A 400 -12.36 -1.36 5.21
CA ARG A 400 -13.27 -1.20 4.07
C ARG A 400 -14.74 -1.03 4.42
N HIS A 401 -15.13 -1.30 5.67
CA HIS A 401 -16.49 -1.14 6.17
C HIS A 401 -16.70 0.22 6.84
N GLY A 402 -15.66 1.04 6.97
CA GLY A 402 -15.73 2.34 7.65
C GLY A 402 -15.55 2.26 9.17
N ASN A 403 -15.13 1.11 9.71
CA ASN A 403 -14.80 1.01 11.14
C ASN A 403 -13.49 1.73 11.42
N LEU A 404 -13.46 2.54 12.48
CA LEU A 404 -12.27 3.30 12.88
C LEU A 404 -11.42 2.50 13.86
N TYR A 405 -10.13 2.42 13.59
CA TYR A 405 -9.11 1.83 14.46
C TYR A 405 -8.19 2.92 14.98
N VAL A 406 -7.98 2.96 16.28
CA VAL A 406 -7.17 3.98 16.97
C VAL A 406 -6.11 3.30 17.83
N ALA A 407 -4.84 3.62 17.61
CA ALA A 407 -3.78 3.28 18.55
C ALA A 407 -3.85 4.23 19.75
N ASP A 408 -4.31 3.69 20.86
CA ASP A 408 -4.47 4.40 22.14
C ASP A 408 -3.16 4.25 22.93
N ARG A 409 -2.17 5.04 22.52
CA ARG A 409 -0.73 4.84 22.75
C ARG A 409 -0.39 4.55 24.21
N ASP A 410 -0.77 5.43 25.13
CA ASP A 410 -0.37 5.31 26.53
C ASP A 410 -1.27 4.38 27.34
N ASN A 411 -2.38 3.94 26.75
CA ASN A 411 -3.16 2.81 27.25
C ASN A 411 -2.69 1.46 26.68
N ASN A 412 -1.65 1.45 25.82
CA ASN A 412 -1.04 0.24 25.27
C ASN A 412 -2.05 -0.72 24.62
N ARG A 413 -2.97 -0.16 23.83
CA ARG A 413 -4.03 -0.91 23.14
C ARG A 413 -4.38 -0.30 21.79
N VAL A 414 -5.03 -1.09 20.95
CA VAL A 414 -5.74 -0.59 19.75
C VAL A 414 -7.23 -0.79 19.94
N GLN A 415 -7.99 0.28 19.79
CA GLN A 415 -9.45 0.29 19.91
C GLN A 415 -10.10 0.35 18.53
N ARG A 416 -11.14 -0.47 18.32
CA ARG A 416 -11.99 -0.43 17.12
C ARG A 416 -13.37 0.10 17.47
N PHE A 417 -13.82 1.11 16.72
CA PHE A 417 -15.15 1.71 16.80
C PHE A 417 -15.92 1.34 15.54
N SER A 418 -17.08 0.70 15.73
CA SER A 418 -17.94 0.32 14.61
C SER A 418 -18.69 1.55 14.09
N ILE A 419 -18.83 1.68 12.78
CA ILE A 419 -19.74 2.67 12.18
C ILE A 419 -21.20 2.26 12.45
N GLU A 420 -22.09 3.23 12.69
CA GLU A 420 -23.53 3.04 12.99
C GLU A 420 -24.45 3.24 11.78
#